data_AF-K1SF85-F1
#
_entry.id   AF-K1SF85-F1
#
_cell.length_a   1.000
_cell.length_b   1.000
_cell.length_c   1.000
_cell.angle_alpha   90.00
_cell.angle_beta   90.00
_cell.angle_gamma   90.00
#
_symmetry.space_group_name_H-M   'P 1'
#
loop_
_entity.id
_entity.type
_entity.pdbx_description
1 polymer ?
#
loop_
_entity_poly.entity_id
_entity_poly.type
_entity_poly.pdbx_seq_one_letter_code
_entity_poly.pdbx_strand_id
1 'polypeptide(L)'
;MTDEKQTQEQADEEMINQGFQELLDSYLATKHRKKVEIITKAFNFAKQAHKGVKRRSGEPYIMHPIAVAKIVCTEIGLGSTS
;
A
#
# COMPACT_ATOMS: atom_id res chain seq x y z
N MET A 1 -20.15 20.00 5.71
CA MET A 1 -19.63 18.80 6.41
C MET A 1 -19.50 17.59 5.47
N THR A 2 -20.35 17.41 4.46
CA THR A 2 -20.22 16.34 3.46
C THR A 2 -19.05 16.54 2.49
N ASP A 3 -18.83 17.78 2.03
CA ASP A 3 -17.72 18.13 1.12
C ASP A 3 -16.33 17.81 1.71
N GLU A 4 -16.04 18.28 2.93
CA GLU A 4 -14.71 18.09 3.55
C GLU A 4 -14.37 16.61 3.76
N LYS A 5 -15.39 15.78 4.04
CA LYS A 5 -15.21 14.35 4.26
C LYS A 5 -14.96 13.60 2.95
N GLN A 6 -15.64 13.99 1.87
CA GLN A 6 -15.38 13.47 0.52
C GLN A 6 -13.96 13.82 0.04
N THR A 7 -13.53 15.07 0.24
CA THR A 7 -12.18 15.52 -0.14
C THR A 7 -11.09 14.75 0.61
N GLN A 8 -11.28 14.48 1.91
CA GLN A 8 -10.32 13.71 2.69
C GLN A 8 -10.25 12.24 2.27
N GLU A 9 -11.39 11.60 2.00
CA GLU A 9 -11.41 10.21 1.53
C GLU A 9 -10.74 10.06 0.17
N GLN A 10 -10.89 11.06 -0.71
CA GLN A 10 -10.21 11.11 -2.00
C GLN A 10 -8.69 11.26 -1.85
N ALA A 11 -8.24 12.19 -1.00
CA ALA A 11 -6.82 12.37 -0.71
C ALA A 11 -6.18 11.13 -0.08
N ASP A 12 -6.91 10.47 0.83
CA ASP A 12 -6.48 9.21 1.44
C ASP A 12 -6.34 8.11 0.37
N GLU A 13 -7.32 7.98 -0.53
CA GLU A 13 -7.31 6.99 -1.62
C GLU A 13 -6.16 7.23 -2.60
N GLU A 14 -5.89 8.49 -2.97
CA GLU A 14 -4.75 8.89 -3.80
C GLU A 14 -3.42 8.53 -3.15
N MET A 15 -3.25 8.84 -1.86
CA MET A 15 -2.05 8.51 -1.10
C MET A 15 -1.81 6.98 -1.05
N ILE A 16 -2.88 6.21 -0.83
CA ILE A 16 -2.81 4.74 -0.81
C ILE A 16 -2.40 4.19 -2.18
N ASN A 17 -3.00 4.69 -3.26
CA ASN A 17 -2.70 4.23 -4.62
C ASN A 17 -1.26 4.59 -5.02
N GLN A 18 -0.80 5.79 -4.66
CA GLN A 18 0.57 6.22 -4.88
C GLN A 18 1.57 5.33 -4.14
N GLY A 19 1.34 5.06 -2.84
CA GLY A 19 2.19 4.17 -2.06
C GLY A 19 2.25 2.74 -2.61
N PHE A 20 1.12 2.23 -3.12
CA PHE A 20 1.08 0.92 -3.75
C PHE A 20 1.83 0.89 -5.09
N GLN A 21 1.70 1.93 -5.91
CA GLN A 21 2.42 2.03 -7.18
C GLN A 21 3.93 2.03 -6.96
N GLU A 22 4.43 2.80 -5.98
CA GLU A 22 5.86 2.81 -5.64
C GLU A 22 6.38 1.46 -5.16
N LEU A 23 5.57 0.71 -4.40
CA LEU A 23 5.90 -0.65 -4.00
C LEU A 23 6.02 -1.56 -5.23
N LEU A 24 5.08 -1.48 -6.18
CA LEU A 24 5.13 -2.27 -7.40
C LEU A 24 6.35 -1.92 -8.26
N ASP A 25 6.66 -0.64 -8.42
CA ASP A 25 7.82 -0.19 -9.19
C ASP A 25 9.12 -0.71 -8.56
N SER A 26 9.23 -0.60 -7.23
CA SER A 26 10.36 -1.13 -6.47
C SER A 26 10.50 -2.63 -6.65
N TYR A 27 9.39 -3.37 -6.57
CA TYR A 27 9.38 -4.82 -6.77
C TYR A 27 9.74 -5.22 -8.20
N LEU A 28 9.25 -4.50 -9.22
CA LEU A 28 9.52 -4.76 -10.63
C LEU A 28 10.98 -4.50 -11.02
N ALA A 29 11.66 -3.62 -10.28
CA ALA A 29 13.09 -3.36 -10.42
C ALA A 29 13.97 -4.47 -9.82
N THR A 30 13.42 -5.37 -9.00
CA THR A 30 14.16 -6.51 -8.44
C THR A 30 14.35 -7.65 -9.46
N LYS A 31 15.18 -8.63 -9.09
CA LYS A 31 15.42 -9.86 -9.87
C LYS A 31 14.40 -10.97 -9.60
N HIS A 32 13.37 -10.73 -8.78
CA HIS A 32 12.39 -11.76 -8.44
C HIS A 32 11.52 -12.17 -9.63
N ARG A 33 10.89 -13.34 -9.51
CA ARG A 33 9.83 -13.76 -10.45
C ARG A 33 8.66 -12.81 -10.25
N LYS A 34 8.53 -11.82 -11.15
CA LYS A 34 7.63 -10.65 -11.11
C LYS A 34 6.14 -11.01 -10.99
N LYS A 35 5.75 -11.66 -9.89
CA LYS A 35 4.38 -12.12 -9.60
C LYS A 35 3.56 -10.99 -9.02
N VAL A 36 3.37 -9.95 -9.82
CA VAL A 36 2.61 -8.74 -9.45
C VAL A 36 1.20 -9.11 -8.97
N GLU A 37 0.55 -10.09 -9.59
CA GLU A 37 -0.79 -10.53 -9.22
C GLU A 37 -0.94 -10.94 -7.75
N ILE A 38 0.08 -11.57 -7.16
CA ILE A 38 0.05 -11.98 -5.75
C ILE A 38 0.09 -10.74 -4.85
N ILE A 39 0.98 -9.79 -5.17
CA ILE A 39 1.13 -8.54 -4.43
C ILE A 39 -0.16 -7.71 -4.55
N THR A 40 -0.75 -7.61 -5.74
CA THR A 40 -2.03 -6.91 -5.95
C THR A 40 -3.17 -7.54 -5.17
N LYS A 41 -3.26 -8.89 -5.12
CA LYS A 41 -4.27 -9.58 -4.30
C LYS A 41 -4.08 -9.31 -2.82
N ALA A 42 -2.84 -9.37 -2.32
CA ALA A 42 -2.52 -9.08 -0.92
C ALA A 42 -2.84 -7.63 -0.55
N PHE A 43 -2.49 -6.68 -1.43
CA PHE A 43 -2.81 -5.27 -1.25
C PHE A 43 -4.33 -5.04 -1.20
N ASN A 44 -5.10 -5.60 -2.13
CA ASN A 44 -6.56 -5.45 -2.14
C ASN A 44 -7.20 -6.02 -0.88
N PHE A 45 -6.70 -7.16 -0.38
CA PHE A 45 -7.14 -7.73 0.89
C PHE A 45 -6.85 -6.77 2.07
N ALA A 46 -5.62 -6.25 2.17
CA ALA A 46 -5.25 -5.29 3.21
C ALA A 46 -6.07 -3.99 3.11
N LYS A 47 -6.32 -3.49 1.88
CA LYS A 47 -7.11 -2.28 1.61
C LYS A 47 -8.54 -2.42 2.10
N GLN A 48 -9.15 -3.58 1.87
CA GLN A 48 -10.47 -3.87 2.40
C GLN A 48 -10.46 -4.00 3.93
N ALA A 49 -9.49 -4.72 4.49
CA ALA A 49 -9.39 -4.93 5.94
C ALA A 49 -9.16 -3.64 6.73
N HIS A 50 -8.46 -2.67 6.14
CA HIS A 50 -8.15 -1.38 6.77
C HIS A 50 -9.00 -0.21 6.26
N LYS A 51 -10.09 -0.46 5.52
CA LYS A 51 -10.95 0.60 4.98
C LYS A 51 -11.52 1.47 6.10
N GLY A 52 -11.32 2.78 5.99
CA GLY A 52 -11.79 3.77 6.98
C GLY A 52 -11.01 3.77 8.30
N VAL A 53 -10.01 2.90 8.46
CA VAL A 53 -9.16 2.87 9.66
C VAL A 53 -8.02 3.87 9.51
N LYS A 54 -7.85 4.73 10.51
CA LYS A 54 -6.80 5.75 10.55
C LYS A 54 -5.85 5.54 11.73
N ARG A 55 -4.60 5.96 11.57
CA ARG A 55 -3.62 6.06 12.66
C ARG A 55 -3.97 7.24 13.57
N ARG A 56 -3.35 7.30 14.75
CA ARG A 56 -3.45 8.47 15.64
C ARG A 56 -2.98 9.77 14.97
N SER A 57 -2.09 9.68 13.98
CA SER A 57 -1.62 10.81 13.17
C SER A 57 -2.67 11.32 12.15
N GLY A 58 -3.75 10.58 11.91
CA GLY A 58 -4.78 10.92 10.91
C GLY A 58 -4.57 10.26 9.53
N GLU A 59 -3.43 9.64 9.28
CA GLU A 59 -3.12 8.93 8.03
C GLU A 59 -3.89 7.61 7.92
N PRO A 60 -4.19 7.14 6.69
CA PRO A 60 -4.76 5.81 6.47
C PRO A 60 -3.87 4.71 7.04
N TYR A 61 -4.44 3.80 7.82
CA TYR A 61 -3.65 2.78 8.54
C TYR A 61 -2.86 1.87 7.61
N ILE A 62 -3.41 1.55 6.43
CA ILE A 62 -2.77 0.70 5.41
C ILE A 62 -1.42 1.24 4.92
N MET A 63 -1.15 2.54 5.05
CA MET A 63 0.15 3.10 4.69
C MET A 63 1.30 2.45 5.45
N HIS A 64 1.06 2.01 6.69
CA HIS A 64 2.08 1.33 7.48
C HIS A 64 2.47 -0.04 6.89
N PRO A 65 1.53 -1.00 6.64
CA PRO A 65 1.84 -2.22 5.91
C PRO A 65 2.51 -2.02 4.54
N ILE A 66 2.11 -1.00 3.77
CA ILE A 66 2.74 -0.68 2.47
C ILE A 66 4.21 -0.29 2.67
N ALA A 67 4.50 0.57 3.63
CA ALA A 67 5.88 0.98 3.94
C ALA A 67 6.75 -0.19 4.39
N VAL A 68 6.20 -1.09 5.22
CA VAL A 68 6.90 -2.33 5.63
C VAL A 68 7.20 -3.20 4.41
N ALA A 69 6.22 -3.44 3.53
CA ALA A 69 6.42 -4.24 2.32
C ALA A 69 7.49 -3.64 1.40
N LYS A 70 7.57 -2.31 1.30
CA LYS A 70 8.60 -1.61 0.52
C LYS A 70 9.99 -1.89 1.08
N ILE A 71 10.19 -1.73 2.39
CA ILE A 71 11.47 -2.02 3.07
C ILE A 71 11.87 -3.49 2.89
N VAL A 72 10.94 -4.42 3.09
CA VAL A 72 11.18 -5.86 2.92
C VAL A 72 11.63 -6.16 1.49
N CYS A 73 10.99 -5.55 0.50
CA CYS A 73 11.32 -5.74 -0.90
C CYS A 73 12.69 -5.13 -1.27
N THR A 74 13.00 -3.91 -0.81
CA THR A 74 14.19 -3.16 -1.28
C THR A 74 15.44 -3.40 -0.45
N GLU A 75 15.29 -3.55 0.86
CA GLU A 75 16.42 -3.65 1.79
C GLU A 75 16.73 -5.09 2.19
N ILE A 76 15.69 -5.90 2.41
CA ILE A 76 15.86 -7.32 2.79
C ILE A 76 15.94 -8.22 1.55
N GLY A 77 15.31 -7.83 0.45
CA GLY A 77 15.32 -8.57 -0.81
C GLY A 77 14.41 -9.80 -0.79
N LEU A 78 13.30 -9.73 -0.04
CA LEU A 78 12.29 -10.77 -0.06
C LEU A 78 11.21 -10.49 -1.14
N GLY A 79 10.52 -11.55 -1.54
CA GLY A 79 9.73 -11.60 -2.76
C GLY A 79 8.21 -11.51 -2.52
N SER A 80 7.43 -12.11 -3.42
CA SER A 80 5.96 -11.99 -3.37
C SER A 80 5.26 -12.88 -2.32
N THR A 81 6.00 -13.72 -1.59
CA THR A 81 5.45 -14.67 -0.60
C THR A 81 6.25 -14.73 0.70
N SER A 82 7.28 -13.91 0.83
CA SER A 82 8.21 -13.87 1.96
C SER A 82 8.80 -12.48 1.96
#